data_AF-A0A528ISN8-F1
#
_entry.id   AF-A0A528ISN8-F1
#
_cell.length_a   1.000
_cell.length_b   1.000
_cell.length_c   1.000
_cell.angle_alpha   90.00
_cell.angle_beta   90.00
_cell.angle_gamma   90.00
#
_symmetry.space_group_name_H-M   'P 1'
#
loop_
_entity.id
_entity.type
_entity.pdbx_description
1 polymer ?
#
loop_
_entity_poly.entity_id
_entity_poly.type
_entity_poly.pdbx_seq_one_letter_code
_entity_poly.pdbx_strand_id
1 'polypeptide(L)'
;PPFPAALRLFSVVVILVLIIGAGLFFAPVLVKPRWPWAVTPFNARFLGGFYTAEMVVMAALLVWNRRSPGRLVLVMAFIFTVIVSAASFINLGYFNFERKAPWLWFLVYLASVAVSGLFLWRARARP
;
A
#
# COMPACT_ATOMS: atom_id res chain seq x y z
N PRO A 1 -24.84 4.74 3.47
CA PRO A 1 -24.39 5.76 2.48
C PRO A 1 -23.07 5.35 1.80
N PRO A 2 -22.93 5.58 0.49
CA PRO A 2 -21.78 5.13 -0.31
C PRO A 2 -20.45 5.73 0.18
N PHE A 3 -19.34 5.06 -0.13
CA PHE A 3 -18.00 5.58 0.17
C PHE A 3 -17.77 6.96 -0.48
N PRO A 4 -17.06 7.89 0.20
CA PRO A 4 -16.67 9.16 -0.40
C PRO A 4 -15.89 8.93 -1.70
N ALA A 5 -16.16 9.71 -2.75
CA ALA A 5 -15.50 9.58 -4.05
C ALA A 5 -13.97 9.62 -3.95
N ALA A 6 -13.44 10.49 -3.08
CA ALA A 6 -12.01 10.59 -2.81
C ALA A 6 -11.40 9.31 -2.20
N LEU A 7 -12.14 8.59 -1.35
CA LEU A 7 -11.66 7.33 -0.78
C LEU A 7 -11.69 6.21 -1.82
N ARG A 8 -12.68 6.19 -2.71
CA ARG A 8 -12.71 5.25 -3.85
C ARG A 8 -11.54 5.48 -4.79
N LEU A 9 -11.28 6.74 -5.16
CA LEU A 9 -10.13 7.11 -5.98
C LEU A 9 -8.82 6.67 -5.31
N PHE A 10 -8.67 6.93 -4.01
CA PHE A 10 -7.52 6.46 -3.24
C PHE A 10 -7.38 4.94 -3.29
N SER A 11 -8.46 4.17 -3.05
CA SER A 11 -8.42 2.70 -3.14
C SER A 11 -8.04 2.21 -4.54
N VAL A 12 -8.52 2.86 -5.60
CA VAL A 12 -8.11 2.52 -6.99
C VAL A 12 -6.62 2.77 -7.20
N VAL A 13 -6.11 3.91 -6.74
CA VAL A 13 -4.66 4.22 -6.81
C VAL A 13 -3.85 3.19 -6.03
N VAL A 14 -4.29 2.80 -4.83
CA VAL A 14 -3.64 1.75 -4.03
C VAL A 14 -3.63 0.43 -4.78
N ILE A 15 -4.75 0.00 -5.38
CA ILE A 15 -4.81 -1.23 -6.18
C ILE A 15 -3.79 -1.21 -7.33
N LEU A 16 -3.66 -0.09 -8.04
CA LEU A 16 -2.69 0.05 -9.13
C LEU A 16 -1.24 -0.14 -8.64
N VAL A 17 -0.91 0.40 -7.47
CA VAL A 17 0.40 0.17 -6.84
C VAL A 17 0.56 -1.29 -6.41
N LEU A 18 -0.47 -1.89 -5.82
CA LEU A 18 -0.44 -3.27 -5.35
C LEU A 18 -0.28 -4.28 -6.49
N ILE A 19 -0.69 -3.97 -7.72
CA ILE A 19 -0.39 -4.78 -8.92
C ILE A 19 1.12 -4.91 -9.13
N ILE A 20 1.88 -3.83 -8.92
CA ILE A 20 3.35 -3.87 -9.02
C ILE A 20 3.92 -4.79 -7.92
N GLY A 21 3.40 -4.66 -6.69
CA GLY A 21 3.76 -5.53 -5.57
C GLY A 21 3.42 -7.00 -5.81
N ALA A 22 2.22 -7.30 -6.31
CA ALA A 22 1.79 -8.65 -6.69
C ALA A 22 2.66 -9.24 -7.80
N GLY A 23 3.23 -8.41 -8.68
CA GLY A 23 4.23 -8.81 -9.65
C GLY A 23 5.48 -9.44 -9.03
N LEU A 24 5.83 -9.17 -7.76
CA LEU A 24 6.89 -9.92 -7.07
C LEU A 24 6.53 -11.39 -6.81
N PHE A 25 5.24 -11.71 -6.71
CA PHE A 25 4.76 -13.08 -6.55
C PHE A 25 4.71 -13.80 -7.89
N PHE A 26 4.02 -13.21 -8.87
CA PHE A 26 3.72 -13.84 -10.16
C PHE A 26 4.85 -13.71 -11.19
N ALA A 27 5.56 -12.59 -11.21
CA ALA A 27 6.60 -12.28 -12.20
C ALA A 27 7.88 -11.67 -11.56
N PRO A 28 8.50 -12.34 -10.57
CA PRO A 28 9.64 -11.79 -9.82
C PRO A 28 10.83 -11.42 -10.72
N VAL A 29 11.04 -12.12 -11.83
CA VAL A 29 12.13 -11.82 -12.78
C VAL A 29 12.00 -10.42 -13.37
N LEU A 30 10.77 -9.95 -13.60
CA LEU A 30 10.49 -8.62 -14.16
C LEU A 30 10.52 -7.52 -13.10
N VAL A 31 10.00 -7.79 -11.90
CA VAL A 31 9.80 -6.76 -10.88
C VAL A 31 11.03 -6.58 -9.98
N LYS A 32 11.70 -7.67 -9.58
CA LYS A 32 12.86 -7.60 -8.66
C LYS A 32 13.96 -6.62 -9.10
N PRO A 33 14.38 -6.56 -10.39
CA PRO A 33 15.43 -5.63 -10.81
C PRO A 33 15.05 -4.16 -10.67
N ARG A 34 13.75 -3.85 -10.67
CA ARG A 34 13.16 -2.51 -10.56
C ARG A 34 12.75 -2.17 -9.13
N TRP A 35 12.86 -3.12 -8.21
CA TRP A 35 12.50 -2.93 -6.81
C TRP A 35 13.45 -1.93 -6.15
N PRO A 36 13.01 -1.15 -5.13
CA PRO A 36 13.83 -0.07 -4.58
C PRO A 36 15.09 -0.53 -3.83
N TRP A 37 15.13 -1.80 -3.41
CA TRP A 37 16.26 -2.45 -2.76
C TRP A 37 16.43 -3.90 -3.27
N ALA A 38 17.57 -4.51 -2.96
CA ALA A 38 17.85 -5.89 -3.32
C ALA A 38 16.99 -6.87 -2.50
N VAL A 39 16.28 -7.76 -3.21
CA VAL A 39 15.40 -8.78 -2.60
C VAL A 39 15.83 -10.19 -3.00
N THR A 40 15.90 -11.10 -2.02
CA THR A 40 16.12 -12.53 -2.29
C THR A 40 14.88 -13.15 -2.95
N PRO A 41 14.99 -14.29 -3.66
CA PRO A 41 13.84 -14.92 -4.32
C PRO A 41 12.68 -15.26 -3.37
N PHE A 42 12.99 -15.74 -2.18
CA PHE A 42 11.98 -16.02 -1.15
C PHE A 42 11.29 -14.73 -0.67
N ASN A 43 12.06 -13.71 -0.29
CA ASN A 43 11.51 -12.44 0.20
C ASN A 43 10.64 -11.73 -0.86
N ALA A 44 11.01 -11.83 -2.15
CA ALA A 44 10.21 -11.29 -3.22
C ALA A 44 8.81 -11.94 -3.27
N ARG A 45 8.73 -13.28 -3.29
CA ARG A 45 7.43 -13.97 -3.28
C ARG A 45 6.67 -13.72 -1.99
N PHE A 46 7.36 -13.72 -0.85
CA PHE A 46 6.73 -13.41 0.44
C PHE A 46 6.07 -12.03 0.44
N LEU A 47 6.80 -10.97 0.05
CA LEU A 47 6.24 -9.61 -0.09
C LEU A 47 5.11 -9.56 -1.11
N GLY A 48 5.28 -10.19 -2.27
CA GLY A 48 4.26 -10.24 -3.31
C GLY A 48 2.96 -10.89 -2.83
N GLY A 49 3.04 -11.89 -1.94
CA GLY A 49 1.88 -12.51 -1.30
C GLY A 49 1.08 -11.52 -0.45
N PHE A 50 1.75 -10.71 0.39
CA PHE A 50 1.10 -9.66 1.17
C PHE A 50 0.41 -8.62 0.28
N TYR A 51 1.11 -8.12 -0.74
CA TYR A 51 0.52 -7.15 -1.67
C TYR A 51 -0.67 -7.71 -2.44
N THR A 52 -0.62 -8.99 -2.82
CA THR A 52 -1.73 -9.66 -3.50
C THR A 52 -2.94 -9.80 -2.56
N ALA A 53 -2.72 -10.19 -1.30
CA ALA A 53 -3.79 -10.29 -0.31
C ALA A 53 -4.44 -8.93 -0.05
N GLU A 54 -3.65 -7.88 0.12
CA GLU A 54 -4.16 -6.51 0.28
C GLU A 54 -4.96 -6.07 -0.95
N MET A 55 -4.48 -6.38 -2.15
CA MET A 55 -5.16 -6.03 -3.41
C MET A 55 -6.55 -6.65 -3.47
N VAL A 56 -6.68 -7.92 -3.09
CA VAL A 56 -7.96 -8.64 -3.04
C VAL A 56 -8.91 -7.99 -2.05
N VAL A 57 -8.42 -7.61 -0.85
CA VAL A 57 -9.22 -6.93 0.17
C VAL A 57 -9.68 -5.55 -0.33
N MET A 58 -8.80 -4.78 -0.98
CA MET A 58 -9.15 -3.47 -1.53
C MET A 58 -10.16 -3.56 -2.68
N ALA A 59 -10.00 -4.55 -3.57
CA ALA A 59 -10.96 -4.82 -4.63
C ALA A 59 -12.34 -5.21 -4.07
N ALA A 60 -12.36 -6.10 -3.07
CA ALA A 60 -13.57 -6.50 -2.36
C ALA A 60 -14.31 -5.30 -1.74
N LEU A 61 -13.59 -4.34 -1.15
CA LEU A 61 -14.20 -3.12 -0.62
C LEU A 61 -14.89 -2.27 -1.67
N LEU A 62 -14.27 -2.12 -2.85
CA LEU A 62 -14.83 -1.35 -3.96
C LEU A 62 -16.11 -2.01 -4.50
N VAL A 63 -16.13 -3.34 -4.57
CA VAL A 63 -17.29 -4.12 -5.05
C VAL A 63 -18.43 -4.11 -4.04
N TRP A 64 -18.16 -4.41 -2.76
CA TRP A 64 -19.22 -4.56 -1.75
C TRP A 64 -19.69 -3.24 -1.13
N ASN A 65 -18.91 -2.15 -1.20
CA ASN A 65 -19.30 -0.78 -0.82
C ASN A 65 -20.05 -0.63 0.53
N ARG A 66 -19.81 -1.53 1.49
CA ARG A 66 -20.41 -1.49 2.84
C ARG A 66 -19.49 -0.69 3.78
N ARG A 67 -20.05 0.26 4.54
CA ARG A 67 -19.29 1.13 5.47
C ARG A 67 -18.61 0.38 6.62
N SER A 68 -19.28 -0.62 7.18
CA SER A 68 -18.80 -1.39 8.34
C SER A 68 -17.40 -2.00 8.11
N PRO A 69 -17.15 -2.78 7.04
CA PRO A 69 -15.82 -3.32 6.75
C PRO A 69 -14.80 -2.26 6.28
N GLY A 70 -15.27 -1.16 5.68
CA GLY A 70 -14.38 -0.11 5.15
C GLY A 70 -13.49 0.56 6.19
N ARG A 71 -14.04 0.87 7.37
CA ARG A 71 -13.27 1.50 8.45
C ARG A 71 -12.18 0.57 8.97
N LEU A 72 -12.49 -0.73 9.11
CA LEU A 72 -11.51 -1.72 9.57
C LEU A 72 -10.33 -1.79 8.60
N VAL A 73 -10.59 -1.93 7.30
CA VAL A 73 -9.50 -2.00 6.32
C VAL A 73 -8.72 -0.70 6.24
N LEU A 74 -9.37 0.47 6.37
CA LEU A 74 -8.66 1.75 6.40
C LEU A 74 -7.70 1.85 7.59
N VAL A 75 -8.10 1.35 8.77
CA VAL A 75 -7.23 1.28 9.96
C VAL A 75 -6.07 0.31 9.70
N MET A 76 -6.34 -0.87 9.13
CA MET A 76 -5.29 -1.84 8.80
C MET A 76 -4.27 -1.26 7.81
N ALA A 77 -4.74 -0.61 6.75
CA ALA A 77 -3.88 0.05 5.76
C ALA A 77 -3.07 1.20 6.37
N PHE A 78 -3.67 2.00 7.27
CA PHE A 78 -2.94 3.04 8.00
C PHE A 78 -1.82 2.47 8.87
N ILE A 79 -2.12 1.45 9.69
CA ILE A 79 -1.11 0.81 10.54
C ILE A 79 0.02 0.21 9.69
N PHE A 80 -0.33 -0.53 8.63
CA PHE A 80 0.64 -1.13 7.73
C PHE A 80 1.54 -0.07 7.08
N THR A 81 0.95 0.99 6.50
CA THR A 81 1.72 2.04 5.83
C THR A 81 2.58 2.85 6.80
N VAL A 82 2.14 3.08 8.04
CA VAL A 82 2.96 3.71 9.09
C VAL A 82 4.16 2.83 9.43
N ILE A 83 3.94 1.54 9.68
CA ILE A 83 5.01 0.58 10.01
C ILE A 83 6.02 0.51 8.87
N VAL A 84 5.56 0.36 7.62
CA VAL A 84 6.46 0.28 6.46
C VAL A 84 7.21 1.60 6.23
N SER A 85 6.55 2.75 6.42
CA SER A 85 7.22 4.06 6.32
C SER A 85 8.32 4.19 7.36
N ALA A 86 8.00 3.90 8.64
CA ALA A 86 8.96 3.95 9.73
C ALA A 86 10.13 2.99 9.50
N ALA A 87 9.84 1.73 9.13
CA ALA A 87 10.85 0.74 8.81
C ALA A 87 11.74 1.19 7.64
N SER A 88 11.17 1.86 6.62
CA SER A 88 11.92 2.40 5.48
C SER A 88 12.90 3.50 5.91
N PHE A 89 12.51 4.38 6.84
CA PHE A 89 13.41 5.40 7.40
C PHE A 89 14.50 4.82 8.29
N ILE A 90 14.20 3.79 9.07
CA ILE A 90 15.20 3.10 9.90
C ILE A 90 16.24 2.39 9.02
N ASN A 91 15.82 1.91 7.84
CA ASN A 91 16.61 1.06 6.96
C ASN A 91 17.02 1.76 5.66
N LEU A 92 17.28 3.08 5.70
CA LEU A 92 17.64 3.87 4.51
C LEU A 92 18.84 3.31 3.75
N GLY A 93 19.79 2.67 4.43
CA GLY A 93 20.99 2.08 3.82
C GLY A 93 20.73 0.95 2.83
N TYR A 94 19.54 0.35 2.81
CA TYR A 94 19.18 -0.67 1.83
C TYR A 94 18.70 -0.10 0.49
N PHE A 95 18.27 1.17 0.47
CA PHE A 95 17.70 1.80 -0.72
C PHE A 95 18.80 2.36 -1.63
N ASN A 96 18.71 2.08 -2.93
CA ASN A 96 19.60 2.69 -3.92
C ASN A 96 18.99 3.99 -4.48
N PHE A 97 19.31 5.13 -3.84
CA PHE A 97 18.77 6.45 -4.19
C PHE A 97 19.28 7.04 -5.52
N GLU A 98 20.24 6.41 -6.20
CA GLU A 98 20.62 6.75 -7.58
C GLU A 98 19.48 6.43 -8.56
N ARG A 99 18.56 5.53 -8.15
CA ARG A 99 17.39 5.13 -8.94
C ARG A 99 16.15 5.94 -8.51
N LYS A 100 15.19 6.05 -9.42
CA LYS A 100 13.88 6.69 -9.14
C LYS A 100 12.97 5.85 -8.25
N ALA A 101 13.20 4.53 -8.14
CA ALA A 101 12.30 3.61 -7.45
C ALA A 101 12.16 3.88 -5.94
N PRO A 102 13.23 4.15 -5.16
CA PRO A 102 13.09 4.56 -3.76
C PRO A 102 12.28 5.84 -3.55
N TRP A 103 12.47 6.85 -4.39
CA TRP A 103 11.72 8.10 -4.28
C TRP A 103 10.22 7.87 -4.48
N LEU A 104 9.86 7.07 -5.48
CA LEU A 104 8.46 6.67 -5.70
C LEU A 104 7.92 5.84 -4.52
N TRP A 105 8.72 4.94 -3.96
CA TRP A 105 8.36 4.18 -2.77
C TRP A 105 8.01 5.08 -1.59
N PHE A 106 8.90 6.01 -1.22
CA PHE A 106 8.65 6.95 -0.12
C PHE A 106 7.43 7.84 -0.40
N LEU A 107 7.29 8.35 -1.64
CA LEU A 107 6.12 9.15 -2.03
C LEU A 107 4.81 8.37 -1.81
N VAL A 108 4.75 7.13 -2.30
CA VAL A 108 3.55 6.28 -2.19
C VAL A 108 3.20 5.98 -0.73
N TYR A 109 4.18 5.57 0.07
CA TYR A 109 3.93 5.21 1.47
C TYR A 109 3.58 6.42 2.33
N LEU A 110 4.28 7.55 2.18
CA LEU A 110 3.99 8.77 2.93
C LEU A 110 2.64 9.38 2.52
N ALA A 111 2.33 9.41 1.22
CA ALA A 111 1.01 9.85 0.76
C ALA A 111 -0.09 8.94 1.30
N SER A 112 0.14 7.62 1.35
CA SER A 112 -0.82 6.66 1.91
C SER A 112 -1.07 6.91 3.40
N VAL A 113 -0.01 7.16 4.19
CA VAL A 113 -0.14 7.54 5.61
C VAL A 113 -0.95 8.82 5.77
N ALA A 114 -0.63 9.87 5.00
CA ALA A 114 -1.31 11.17 5.08
C ALA A 114 -2.80 11.05 4.72
N VAL A 115 -3.12 10.38 3.61
CA VAL A 115 -4.49 10.24 3.12
C VAL A 115 -5.33 9.37 4.05
N SER A 116 -4.83 8.19 4.44
CA SER A 116 -5.57 7.30 5.34
C SER A 116 -5.73 7.90 6.74
N GLY A 117 -4.71 8.56 7.28
CA GLY A 117 -4.78 9.31 8.54
C GLY A 117 -5.81 10.44 8.49
N LEU A 118 -5.85 11.21 7.41
CA LEU A 118 -6.85 12.28 7.22
C LEU A 118 -8.28 11.72 7.19
N PHE A 119 -8.52 10.61 6.50
CA PHE A 119 -9.85 9.98 6.46
C PHE A 119 -10.27 9.41 7.82
N LEU A 120 -9.35 8.80 8.57
CA LEU A 120 -9.63 8.30 9.92
C LEU A 120 -9.92 9.45 10.90
N TRP A 121 -9.16 10.54 10.83
CA TRP A 121 -9.40 11.74 11.63
C TRP A 121 -10.77 12.37 11.33
N ARG A 122 -11.11 12.51 10.04
CA ARG A 122 -12.44 13.01 9.62
C ARG A 122 -13.58 12.07 10.02
N ALA A 123 -13.34 10.76 10.06
CA ALA A 123 -14.33 9.79 10.52
C ALA A 123 -14.57 9.85 12.03
N ARG A 124 -13.58 10.29 12.83
CA ARG A 124 -13.75 10.52 14.29
C ARG A 124 -14.63 11.74 14.59
N ALA A 125 -14.63 12.74 13.72
CA ALA A 125 -15.38 13.99 13.91
C ALA A 125 -16.87 13.88 13.55
N ARG A 126 -17.35 12.72 13.09
CA ARG A 126 -18.77 12.49 12.79
C ARG A 126 -19.32 11.48 13.80
N PRO A 127 -20.35 11.84 14.59
CA PRO A 127 -20.95 10.95 15.58
C PRO A 127 -21.58 9.71 14.93
#